data_AF-A0AA85KCS3-F1
#
_entry.id   AF-A0AA85KCS3-F1
#
_cell.length_a   1.000
_cell.length_b   1.000
_cell.length_c   1.000
_cell.angle_alpha   90.00
_cell.angle_beta   90.00
_cell.angle_gamma   90.00
#
_symmetry.space_group_name_H-M   'P 1'
#
loop_
_entity.id
_entity.type
_entity.pdbx_description
1 polymer ?
#
loop_
_entity_poly.entity_id
_entity_poly.type
_entity_poly.pdbx_seq_one_letter_code
_entity_poly.pdbx_strand_id
1 'polypeptide(L)'
;MKKKRSSISLDLGIQRDKDGKIIRYIHRKETWRAVHLNFKSFGPISYKKELVRTLFDRVWKLCSKEKIEEELSIVKKCLCDNGYPQKFIDKYGRRHVEKVKSSAVEKKPIFLQLAFKGDDTASRIRCRLNAALKRTYPAAKLVCVYQITSCLRQSKLDLMLPPTVSTNLHVRAKAHTTLEEQREGLLSAFMNTYQRT
;
A
#
# COMPACT_ATOMS: atom_id res chain seq x y z
N MET A 1 -20.64 -47.76 14.56
CA MET A 1 -20.62 -46.33 14.15
C MET A 1 -19.16 -45.88 14.05
N LYS A 2 -18.64 -45.53 12.86
CA LYS A 2 -17.22 -45.19 12.68
C LYS A 2 -16.91 -43.81 13.30
N LYS A 3 -16.01 -43.78 14.30
CA LYS A 3 -15.54 -42.58 14.98
C LYS A 3 -14.76 -41.71 13.99
N LYS A 4 -15.30 -40.53 13.63
CA LYS A 4 -14.61 -39.54 12.80
C LYS A 4 -13.36 -39.07 13.54
N ARG A 5 -12.19 -39.32 12.94
CA ARG A 5 -10.91 -38.78 13.43
C ARG A 5 -10.82 -37.32 12.98
N SER A 6 -11.12 -36.39 13.89
CA SER A 6 -10.88 -34.96 13.70
C SER A 6 -9.58 -34.58 14.40
N SER A 7 -8.54 -34.20 13.66
CA SER A 7 -7.42 -33.46 14.23
C SER A 7 -7.87 -32.01 14.46
N ILE A 8 -7.69 -31.50 15.68
CA ILE A 8 -8.23 -30.21 16.12
C ILE A 8 -7.11 -29.17 16.15
N SER A 9 -7.20 -28.18 15.26
CA SER A 9 -6.66 -26.85 15.52
C SER A 9 -7.75 -26.03 16.22
N LEU A 10 -7.37 -25.02 17.02
CA LEU A 10 -8.32 -24.15 17.75
C LEU A 10 -9.44 -23.61 16.85
N ASP A 11 -9.15 -23.46 15.56
CA ASP A 11 -9.98 -22.74 14.62
C ASP A 11 -10.46 -23.54 13.41
N LEU A 12 -9.86 -24.71 13.14
CA LEU A 12 -10.08 -25.49 11.92
C LEU A 12 -10.51 -26.92 12.25
N GLY A 13 -11.70 -27.27 11.77
CA GLY A 13 -12.24 -28.62 11.79
C GLY A 13 -12.04 -29.28 10.43
N ILE A 14 -11.59 -30.53 10.45
CA ILE A 14 -11.38 -31.33 9.25
C ILE A 14 -12.24 -32.58 9.33
N GLN A 15 -13.05 -32.80 8.31
CA GLN A 15 -13.87 -33.99 8.14
C GLN A 15 -13.54 -34.65 6.79
N ARG A 16 -13.52 -35.99 6.76
CA ARG A 16 -13.49 -36.74 5.51
C ARG A 16 -14.90 -37.09 5.09
N ASP A 17 -15.21 -36.82 3.83
CA ASP A 17 -16.46 -37.22 3.21
C ASP A 17 -16.45 -38.70 2.81
N LYS A 18 -17.60 -39.23 2.41
CA LYS A 18 -17.76 -40.62 1.93
C LYS A 18 -16.89 -40.90 0.70
N ASP A 19 -16.70 -39.89 -0.14
CA ASP A 19 -15.86 -39.94 -1.34
C ASP A 19 -14.35 -39.74 -1.04
N GLY A 20 -13.97 -39.67 0.23
CA GLY A 20 -12.59 -39.42 0.66
C GLY A 20 -12.13 -37.95 0.56
N LYS A 21 -13.00 -37.05 0.06
CA LYS A 21 -12.73 -35.62 -0.01
C LYS A 21 -12.57 -35.02 1.39
N ILE A 22 -11.61 -34.11 1.53
CA ILE A 22 -11.38 -33.38 2.77
C ILE A 22 -12.26 -32.13 2.80
N ILE A 23 -13.15 -32.06 3.78
CA ILE A 23 -14.02 -30.91 4.06
C ILE A 23 -13.44 -30.17 5.26
N ARG A 24 -13.22 -28.86 5.08
CA ARG A 24 -12.77 -27.94 6.13
C ARG A 24 -13.90 -27.03 6.58
N TYR A 25 -14.03 -26.85 7.88
CA TYR A 25 -15.02 -25.98 8.52
C TYR A 25 -14.41 -25.31 9.76
N ILE A 26 -15.14 -24.39 10.41
CA ILE A 26 -14.64 -23.73 11.61
C ILE A 26 -14.94 -24.62 12.82
N HIS A 27 -13.89 -25.09 13.49
CA HIS A 27 -14.08 -25.85 14.72
C HIS A 27 -14.43 -24.91 15.88
N ARG A 28 -15.41 -25.31 16.69
CA ARG A 28 -15.87 -24.58 17.87
C ARG A 28 -15.85 -25.55 19.04
N LYS A 29 -15.23 -25.14 20.13
CA LYS A 29 -15.21 -25.91 21.37
C LYS A 29 -16.62 -25.96 21.96
N GLU A 30 -16.89 -26.98 22.74
CA GLU A 30 -18.16 -27.12 23.48
C GLU A 30 -18.43 -25.93 24.41
N THR A 31 -17.37 -25.30 24.94
CA THR A 31 -17.46 -24.09 25.78
C THR A 31 -17.64 -22.79 25.00
N TRP A 32 -17.73 -22.82 23.67
CA TRP A 32 -17.85 -21.62 22.85
C TRP A 32 -19.25 -21.01 22.98
N ARG A 33 -19.31 -19.80 23.54
CA ARG A 33 -20.58 -19.08 23.82
C ARG A 33 -20.94 -18.01 22.78
N ALA A 34 -20.19 -17.90 21.68
CA ALA A 34 -20.44 -16.88 20.65
C ALA A 34 -20.43 -15.42 21.19
N VAL A 35 -19.73 -15.17 22.30
CA VAL A 35 -19.68 -13.84 22.93
C VAL A 35 -18.57 -13.01 22.29
N HIS A 36 -18.95 -11.86 21.77
CA HIS A 36 -18.05 -10.86 21.21
C HIS A 36 -18.32 -9.48 21.85
N LEU A 37 -17.57 -8.47 21.43
CA LEU A 37 -17.81 -7.10 21.86
C LEU A 37 -19.20 -6.65 21.43
N ASN A 38 -20.09 -6.38 22.38
CA ASN A 38 -21.44 -5.88 22.10
C ASN A 38 -21.36 -4.56 21.30
N PHE A 39 -22.21 -4.39 20.28
CA PHE A 39 -22.21 -3.18 19.46
C PHE A 39 -22.51 -1.89 20.24
N LYS A 40 -23.27 -1.97 21.34
CA LYS A 40 -23.61 -0.82 22.19
C LYS A 40 -22.52 -0.46 23.21
N SER A 41 -21.47 -1.28 23.36
CA SER A 41 -20.40 -0.99 24.32
C SER A 41 -19.63 0.28 23.93
N PHE A 42 -19.07 0.97 24.92
CA PHE A 42 -18.19 2.11 24.67
C PHE A 42 -16.87 1.61 24.09
N GLY A 43 -16.72 1.70 22.77
CA GLY A 43 -15.55 1.20 22.05
C GLY A 43 -15.49 1.76 20.64
N PRO A 44 -14.27 1.94 20.08
CA PRO A 44 -14.10 2.50 18.74
C PRO A 44 -14.86 1.72 17.67
N ILE A 45 -15.51 2.44 16.76
CA ILE A 45 -16.22 1.82 15.63
C ILE A 45 -15.28 1.05 14.70
N SER A 46 -14.01 1.44 14.65
CA SER A 46 -12.96 0.75 13.91
C SER A 46 -12.76 -0.69 14.40
N TYR A 47 -12.73 -0.90 15.72
CA TYR A 47 -12.58 -2.22 16.30
C TYR A 47 -13.80 -3.12 16.01
N LYS A 48 -15.01 -2.58 16.17
CA LYS A 48 -16.28 -3.27 15.83
C LYS A 48 -16.32 -3.67 14.35
N LYS A 49 -15.86 -2.78 13.47
CA LYS A 49 -15.72 -3.05 12.04
C LYS A 49 -14.70 -4.16 11.76
N GLU A 50 -13.54 -4.11 12.41
CA GLU A 50 -12.46 -5.06 12.18
C GLU A 50 -12.79 -6.45 12.73
N LEU A 51 -13.57 -6.52 13.81
CA LEU A 51 -14.14 -7.77 14.30
C LEU A 51 -15.00 -8.44 13.23
N VAL A 52 -15.95 -7.70 12.63
CA VAL A 52 -16.81 -8.22 11.56
C VAL A 52 -15.96 -8.75 10.42
N ARG A 53 -15.00 -7.95 9.93
CA ARG A 53 -14.12 -8.38 8.84
C ARG A 53 -13.36 -9.65 9.16
N THR A 54 -12.72 -9.70 10.33
CA THR A 54 -11.91 -10.83 10.75
C THR A 54 -12.73 -12.13 10.80
N LEU A 55 -13.96 -12.07 11.31
CA LEU A 55 -14.83 -13.26 11.36
C LEU A 55 -15.21 -13.75 9.96
N PHE A 56 -15.61 -12.85 9.06
CA PHE A 56 -15.97 -13.22 7.69
C PHE A 56 -14.75 -13.70 6.89
N ASP A 57 -13.63 -12.99 6.97
CA ASP A 57 -12.38 -13.37 6.28
C ASP A 57 -11.88 -14.74 6.73
N ARG A 58 -12.06 -15.07 8.01
CA ARG A 58 -11.75 -16.39 8.53
C ARG A 58 -12.58 -17.48 7.88
N VAL A 59 -13.89 -17.27 7.70
CA VAL A 59 -14.76 -18.23 6.97
C VAL A 59 -14.25 -18.40 5.54
N TRP A 60 -13.97 -17.30 4.84
CA TRP A 60 -13.51 -17.34 3.45
C TRP A 60 -12.16 -18.04 3.27
N LYS A 61 -11.25 -17.91 4.24
CA LYS A 61 -9.90 -18.49 4.17
C LYS A 61 -9.88 -19.96 4.59
N LEU A 62 -10.62 -20.31 5.64
CA LEU A 62 -10.52 -21.64 6.26
C LEU A 62 -11.49 -22.66 5.65
N CYS A 63 -12.74 -22.26 5.39
CA CYS A 63 -13.79 -23.20 5.02
C CYS A 63 -13.68 -23.70 3.57
N SER A 64 -14.14 -24.93 3.36
CA SER A 64 -14.36 -25.48 2.02
C SER A 64 -15.66 -24.92 1.42
N LYS A 65 -15.74 -24.85 0.09
CA LYS A 65 -16.86 -24.22 -0.64
C LYS A 65 -18.25 -24.66 -0.16
N GLU A 66 -18.41 -25.94 0.18
CA GLU A 66 -19.65 -26.53 0.67
C GLU A 66 -20.11 -25.99 2.04
N LYS A 67 -19.16 -25.62 2.91
CA LYS A 67 -19.44 -25.19 4.29
C LYS A 67 -19.41 -23.67 4.47
N ILE A 68 -19.07 -22.91 3.43
CA ILE A 68 -18.97 -21.45 3.52
C ILE A 68 -20.31 -20.82 3.87
N GLU A 69 -21.39 -21.17 3.16
CA GLU A 69 -22.70 -20.52 3.37
C GLU A 69 -23.26 -20.79 4.78
N GLU A 70 -23.14 -22.04 5.23
CA GLU A 70 -23.53 -22.45 6.58
C GLU A 70 -22.74 -21.65 7.63
N GLU A 71 -21.42 -21.57 7.50
CA GLU A 71 -20.58 -20.85 8.47
C GLU A 71 -20.82 -19.33 8.45
N LEU A 72 -21.05 -18.73 7.28
CA LEU A 72 -21.42 -17.33 7.15
C LEU A 72 -22.74 -17.03 7.86
N SER A 73 -23.73 -17.91 7.73
CA SER A 73 -25.02 -17.77 8.40
C SER A 73 -24.86 -17.76 9.93
N ILE A 74 -23.99 -18.63 10.46
CA ILE A 74 -23.75 -18.70 11.90
C ILE A 74 -22.98 -17.47 12.39
N VAL A 75 -21.99 -16.99 11.64
CA VAL A 75 -21.27 -15.74 11.97
C VAL A 75 -22.21 -14.54 11.98
N LYS A 76 -23.11 -14.44 10.99
CA LYS A 76 -24.14 -13.40 10.95
C LYS A 76 -25.03 -13.45 12.19
N LYS A 77 -25.55 -14.64 12.52
CA LYS A 77 -26.39 -14.83 13.71
C LYS A 77 -25.66 -14.40 14.99
N CYS A 78 -24.42 -14.87 15.17
CA CYS A 78 -23.57 -14.48 16.29
C CYS A 78 -23.42 -12.95 16.42
N LEU A 79 -23.15 -12.25 15.32
CA LEU A 79 -23.04 -10.79 15.33
C LEU A 79 -24.38 -10.10 15.65
N CYS A 80 -25.49 -10.60 15.12
CA CYS A 80 -26.82 -10.10 15.45
C CYS A 80 -27.14 -10.25 16.95
N ASP A 81 -26.81 -11.41 17.53
CA ASP A 81 -27.00 -11.70 18.96
C ASP A 81 -26.15 -10.76 19.84
N ASN A 82 -24.98 -10.32 19.34
CA ASN A 82 -24.13 -9.30 19.98
C ASN A 82 -24.57 -7.85 19.68
N GLY A 83 -25.74 -7.64 19.06
CA GLY A 83 -26.36 -6.33 18.85
C GLY A 83 -25.86 -5.56 17.61
N TYR A 84 -25.15 -6.20 16.69
CA TYR A 84 -24.67 -5.54 15.47
C TYR A 84 -25.82 -5.31 14.48
N PRO A 85 -25.99 -4.09 13.94
CA PRO A 85 -27.00 -3.82 12.93
C PRO A 85 -26.75 -4.59 11.62
N GLN A 86 -27.80 -5.14 11.01
CA GLN A 86 -27.70 -5.93 9.78
C GLN A 86 -26.95 -5.19 8.65
N LYS A 87 -27.30 -3.91 8.43
CA LYS A 87 -26.64 -3.05 7.42
C LYS A 87 -25.13 -2.90 7.67
N PHE A 88 -24.69 -2.94 8.93
CA PHE A 88 -23.28 -2.86 9.30
C PHE A 88 -22.57 -4.18 8.95
N ILE A 89 -23.18 -5.31 9.28
CA ILE A 89 -22.68 -6.64 8.98
C ILE A 89 -22.53 -6.81 7.46
N ASP A 90 -23.58 -6.51 6.70
CA ASP A 90 -23.57 -6.70 5.24
C ASP A 90 -22.57 -5.76 4.54
N LYS A 91 -22.32 -4.56 5.09
CA LYS A 91 -21.33 -3.63 4.54
C LYS A 91 -19.89 -4.13 4.73
N TYR A 92 -19.57 -4.67 5.91
CA TYR A 92 -18.20 -5.01 6.29
C TYR A 92 -17.86 -6.50 6.23
N GLY A 93 -18.86 -7.38 6.08
CA GLY A 93 -18.70 -8.83 5.89
C GLY A 93 -18.51 -9.25 4.43
N ARG A 94 -18.52 -8.30 3.48
CA ARG A 94 -18.21 -8.61 2.08
C ARG A 94 -16.79 -9.12 1.94
N ARG A 95 -16.62 -10.16 1.12
CA ARG A 95 -15.32 -10.75 0.81
C ARG A 95 -14.36 -9.69 0.30
N HIS A 96 -13.28 -9.46 1.03
CA HIS A 96 -12.22 -8.59 0.56
C HIS A 96 -11.31 -9.39 -0.37
N VAL A 97 -11.49 -9.24 -1.68
CA VAL A 97 -10.50 -9.72 -2.65
C VAL A 97 -9.33 -8.74 -2.58
N GLU A 98 -8.30 -9.09 -1.82
CA GLU A 98 -7.04 -8.37 -1.92
C GLU A 98 -6.61 -8.42 -3.38
N LYS A 99 -6.51 -7.25 -4.01
CA LYS A 99 -5.91 -7.14 -5.33
C LYS A 99 -4.49 -7.63 -5.17
N VAL A 100 -4.20 -8.81 -5.72
CA VAL A 100 -2.84 -9.36 -5.80
C VAL A 100 -1.99 -8.23 -6.38
N LYS A 101 -1.05 -7.72 -5.58
CA LYS A 101 -0.07 -6.77 -6.08
C LYS A 101 0.76 -7.58 -7.07
N SER A 102 0.51 -7.40 -8.36
CA SER A 102 1.35 -7.95 -9.42
C SER A 102 2.80 -7.65 -9.07
N SER A 103 3.65 -8.69 -9.11
CA SER A 103 5.06 -8.70 -8.74
C SER A 103 5.71 -7.31 -8.78
N ALA A 104 6.23 -6.89 -7.62
CA ALA A 104 6.90 -5.62 -7.44
C ALA A 104 8.27 -5.64 -8.13
N VAL A 105 8.28 -5.60 -9.46
CA VAL A 105 9.47 -5.19 -10.21
C VAL A 105 9.80 -3.78 -9.74
N GLU A 106 11.05 -3.57 -9.33
CA GLU A 106 11.51 -2.24 -8.96
C GLU A 106 11.25 -1.27 -10.11
N LYS A 107 10.56 -0.17 -9.80
CA LYS A 107 10.16 0.77 -10.83
C LYS A 107 11.35 1.59 -11.29
N LYS A 108 11.61 1.60 -12.59
CA LYS A 108 12.68 2.42 -13.17
C LYS A 108 12.36 3.91 -12.96
N PRO A 109 13.24 4.69 -12.31
CA PRO A 109 13.00 6.12 -12.14
C PRO A 109 13.16 6.84 -13.48
N ILE A 110 12.15 7.63 -13.86
CA ILE A 110 12.21 8.54 -15.01
C ILE A 110 12.24 9.96 -14.43
N PHE A 111 13.28 10.71 -14.80
CA PHE A 111 13.46 12.07 -14.36
C PHE A 111 12.82 13.03 -15.37
N LEU A 112 12.01 13.96 -14.86
CA LEU A 112 11.45 15.06 -15.64
C LEU A 112 11.83 16.37 -14.98
N GLN A 113 12.49 17.23 -15.74
CA GLN A 113 12.87 18.55 -15.28
C GLN A 113 11.74 19.55 -15.56
N LEU A 114 11.31 20.28 -14.52
CA LEU A 114 10.29 21.32 -14.61
C LEU A 114 10.91 22.66 -14.21
N ALA A 115 10.57 23.71 -14.96
CA ALA A 115 11.12 25.06 -14.76
C ALA A 115 10.51 25.81 -13.56
N PHE A 116 9.36 25.36 -13.05
CA PHE A 116 8.61 26.04 -11.98
C PHE A 116 8.29 25.05 -10.86
N LYS A 117 8.56 25.47 -9.62
CA LYS A 117 8.34 24.69 -8.40
C LYS A 117 7.22 25.34 -7.60
N GLY A 118 6.27 24.54 -7.11
CA GLY A 118 5.42 24.93 -5.99
C GLY A 118 4.04 25.50 -6.32
N ASP A 119 3.70 25.68 -7.60
CA ASP A 119 2.37 26.16 -7.98
C ASP A 119 1.34 25.02 -8.09
N ASP A 120 0.05 25.37 -7.95
CA ASP A 120 -1.08 24.46 -8.21
C ASP A 120 -1.06 23.88 -9.62
N THR A 121 -0.55 24.65 -10.58
CA THR A 121 -0.32 24.22 -11.97
C THR A 121 0.71 23.10 -12.05
N ALA A 122 1.82 23.20 -11.31
CA ALA A 122 2.87 22.18 -11.23
C ALA A 122 2.32 20.89 -10.62
N SER A 123 1.52 21.01 -9.56
CA SER A 123 0.84 19.89 -8.91
C SER A 123 -0.14 19.19 -9.86
N ARG A 124 -0.94 19.96 -10.61
CA ARG A 124 -1.85 19.41 -11.63
C ARG A 124 -1.10 18.68 -12.74
N ILE A 125 -0.03 19.26 -13.26
CA ILE A 125 0.80 18.65 -14.30
C ILE A 125 1.43 17.35 -13.79
N ARG A 126 2.02 17.35 -12.60
CA ARG A 126 2.57 16.16 -11.96
C ARG A 126 1.52 15.07 -11.77
N CYS A 127 0.32 15.41 -11.32
CA CYS A 127 -0.78 14.46 -11.15
C CYS A 127 -1.21 13.85 -12.49
N ARG A 128 -1.37 14.67 -13.52
CA ARG A 128 -1.75 14.22 -14.88
C ARG A 128 -0.68 13.32 -15.49
N LEU A 129 0.59 13.69 -15.38
CA LEU A 129 1.71 12.89 -15.86
C LEU A 129 1.81 11.55 -15.13
N ASN A 130 1.68 11.55 -13.80
CA ASN A 130 1.65 10.30 -13.03
C ASN A 130 0.46 9.42 -13.40
N ALA A 131 -0.70 10.00 -13.69
CA ALA A 131 -1.87 9.24 -14.14
C ALA A 131 -1.67 8.64 -15.54
N ALA A 132 -1.07 9.38 -16.46
CA ALA A 132 -0.72 8.89 -17.80
C ALA A 132 0.33 7.78 -17.73
N LEU A 133 1.42 7.98 -16.98
CA LEU A 133 2.48 6.98 -16.81
C LEU A 133 1.97 5.69 -16.20
N LYS A 134 1.07 5.75 -15.20
CA LYS A 134 0.45 4.55 -14.63
C LYS A 134 -0.36 3.74 -15.65
N ARG A 135 -0.90 4.38 -16.70
CA ARG A 135 -1.67 3.72 -17.76
C ARG A 135 -0.75 3.13 -18.83
N THR A 136 0.22 3.91 -19.30
CA THR A 136 1.05 3.52 -20.45
C THR A 136 2.27 2.68 -20.04
N TYR A 137 2.86 2.94 -18.88
CA TYR A 137 4.10 2.29 -18.46
C TYR A 137 4.16 2.09 -16.93
N PRO A 138 3.49 1.06 -16.38
CA PRO A 138 3.37 0.80 -14.95
C PRO A 138 4.71 0.56 -14.22
N ALA A 139 5.74 0.16 -14.96
CA ALA A 139 7.09 -0.12 -14.49
C ALA A 139 7.95 1.13 -14.26
N ALA A 140 7.47 2.34 -14.59
CA ALA A 140 8.19 3.59 -14.28
C ALA A 140 7.70 4.29 -13.02
N LYS A 141 8.61 5.03 -12.39
CA LYS A 141 8.34 5.99 -11.32
C LYS A 141 8.77 7.38 -11.79
N LEU A 142 7.83 8.30 -11.89
CA LEU A 142 8.14 9.69 -12.24
C LEU A 142 8.80 10.40 -11.05
N VAL A 143 9.94 11.01 -11.30
CA VAL A 143 10.64 11.90 -10.39
C VAL A 143 10.71 13.29 -11.04
N CYS A 144 9.93 14.23 -10.52
CA CYS A 144 9.99 15.62 -10.98
C CYS A 144 11.14 16.34 -10.26
N VAL A 145 12.09 16.86 -11.03
CA VAL A 145 13.19 17.72 -10.55
C VAL A 145 12.84 19.15 -10.95
N TYR A 146 12.95 20.08 -10.00
CA TYR A 146 12.64 21.49 -10.27
C TYR A 146 13.91 22.31 -10.30
N GLN A 147 14.13 23.06 -11.38
CA GLN A 147 15.22 24.04 -11.45
C GLN A 147 14.63 25.43 -11.37
N ILE A 148 15.05 26.19 -10.36
CA ILE A 148 14.75 27.62 -10.27
C ILE A 148 15.84 28.31 -11.09
N THR A 149 15.56 28.63 -12.36
CA THR A 149 16.50 29.43 -13.19
C THR A 149 16.31 30.93 -13.04
N SER A 150 15.33 31.38 -12.25
CA SER A 150 15.22 32.78 -11.88
C SER A 150 16.10 33.07 -10.66
N CYS A 151 17.31 33.57 -10.91
CA CYS A 151 17.82 34.62 -10.03
C CYS A 151 16.78 35.75 -10.08
N LEU A 152 15.92 35.83 -9.06
CA LEU A 152 15.17 37.05 -8.80
C LEU A 152 16.24 38.14 -8.68
N ARG A 153 16.35 39.04 -9.67
CA ARG A 153 17.09 40.28 -9.49
C ARG A 153 16.36 40.97 -8.34
N GLN A 154 16.95 40.94 -7.14
CA GLN A 154 16.42 41.65 -5.99
C GLN A 154 16.14 43.08 -6.45
N SER A 155 14.87 43.47 -6.39
CA SER A 155 14.54 44.87 -6.56
C SER A 155 14.98 45.57 -5.29
N LYS A 156 15.31 46.87 -5.37
CA LYS A 156 15.85 47.65 -4.23
C LYS A 156 14.94 47.61 -2.97
N LEU A 157 13.68 47.24 -3.13
CA LEU A 157 12.69 47.02 -2.06
C LEU A 157 12.94 45.77 -1.21
N ASP A 158 13.60 44.74 -1.76
CA ASP A 158 13.88 43.48 -1.05
C ASP A 158 15.05 43.59 -0.05
N LEU A 159 15.78 44.72 -0.05
CA LEU A 159 16.93 44.95 0.83
C LEU A 159 16.55 45.42 2.24
N MET A 160 15.26 45.67 2.51
CA MET A 160 14.79 46.26 3.78
C MET A 160 14.09 45.28 4.72
N LEU A 161 14.07 43.98 4.40
CA LEU A 161 13.55 42.95 5.31
C LEU A 161 14.70 42.22 6.01
N PRO A 162 14.63 42.03 7.35
CA PRO A 162 15.68 41.32 8.08
C PRO A 162 15.76 39.85 7.63
N PRO A 163 16.96 39.28 7.50
CA PRO A 163 17.14 37.91 7.04
C PRO A 163 16.73 36.92 8.14
N THR A 164 15.47 36.49 8.15
CA THR A 164 15.07 35.31 8.91
C THR A 164 15.42 34.04 8.15
N VAL A 165 16.37 33.30 8.74
CA VAL A 165 16.67 31.87 8.58
C VAL A 165 17.41 31.47 7.28
N SER A 166 18.73 31.63 7.37
CA SER A 166 19.71 30.82 6.64
C SER A 166 19.42 29.33 6.83
N THR A 167 19.02 28.64 5.76
CA THR A 167 19.35 27.22 5.61
C THR A 167 19.79 26.93 4.18
N ASN A 168 21.03 26.47 4.08
CA ASN A 168 21.60 25.68 2.99
C ASN A 168 21.97 26.42 1.68
N LEU A 169 22.77 27.48 1.81
CA LEU A 169 23.63 27.97 0.72
C LEU A 169 25.10 27.61 1.03
N HIS A 170 25.44 26.33 1.00
CA HIS A 170 26.86 25.91 1.12
C HIS A 170 27.27 24.67 0.31
N VAL A 171 26.41 24.15 -0.57
CA VAL A 171 26.74 22.94 -1.36
C VAL A 171 27.18 23.27 -2.81
N ARG A 172 27.08 24.52 -3.25
CA ARG A 172 27.29 24.85 -4.68
C ARG A 172 28.75 25.03 -5.11
N ALA A 173 29.71 25.18 -4.21
CA ALA A 173 31.10 25.41 -4.61
C ALA A 173 31.93 24.13 -4.83
N LYS A 174 31.56 22.98 -4.26
CA LYS A 174 32.38 21.75 -4.33
C LYS A 174 31.97 20.74 -5.42
N ALA A 175 30.81 20.92 -6.06
CA ALA A 175 30.31 19.97 -7.07
C ALA A 175 30.71 20.35 -8.51
N HIS A 176 31.12 21.60 -8.76
CA HIS A 176 31.54 22.02 -10.09
C HIS A 176 32.97 21.59 -10.43
N THR A 177 33.89 21.58 -9.46
CA THR A 177 35.27 21.12 -9.66
C THR A 177 35.33 19.62 -9.95
N THR A 178 34.52 18.80 -9.26
CA THR A 178 34.56 17.34 -9.43
C THR A 178 33.96 16.84 -10.76
N LEU A 179 33.02 17.59 -11.37
CA LEU A 179 32.44 17.21 -12.66
C LEU A 179 33.29 17.67 -13.86
N GLU A 180 34.01 18.79 -13.75
CA GLU A 180 34.94 19.21 -14.80
C GLU A 180 36.21 18.34 -14.82
N GLU A 181 36.78 18.01 -13.65
CA GLU A 181 37.94 17.11 -13.57
C GLU A 181 37.65 15.71 -14.16
N GLN A 182 36.45 15.18 -13.94
CA GLN A 182 36.05 13.89 -14.53
C GLN A 182 35.77 13.97 -16.04
N ARG A 183 35.36 15.14 -16.54
CA ARG A 183 35.09 15.34 -17.98
C ARG A 183 36.38 15.53 -18.77
N GLU A 184 37.38 16.22 -18.22
CA GLU A 184 38.70 16.37 -18.85
C GLU A 184 39.49 15.06 -18.87
N GLY A 185 39.41 14.26 -17.80
CA GLY A 185 40.05 12.94 -17.75
C GLY A 185 39.51 11.96 -18.80
N LEU A 186 38.20 12.00 -19.09
CA LEU A 186 37.58 11.15 -20.10
C LEU A 186 37.90 11.59 -21.53
N LEU A 187 38.04 12.90 -21.79
CA LEU A 187 38.41 13.43 -23.11
C LEU A 187 39.88 13.17 -23.44
N SER A 188 40.78 13.28 -22.46
CA SER A 188 42.21 12.94 -22.60
C SER A 188 42.41 11.44 -22.90
N ALA A 189 41.68 10.56 -22.22
CA ALA A 189 41.74 9.12 -22.45
C ALA A 189 41.19 8.73 -23.85
N PHE A 190 40.19 9.45 -24.34
CA PHE A 190 39.60 9.21 -25.66
C PHE A 190 40.48 9.70 -26.81
N MET A 191 41.20 10.80 -26.63
CA MET A 191 42.11 11.32 -27.67
C MET A 191 43.41 10.50 -27.78
N ASN A 192 43.95 10.01 -26.66
CA ASN A 192 45.17 9.18 -26.65
C ASN A 192 44.99 7.79 -27.28
N THR A 193 43.77 7.27 -27.31
CA THR A 193 43.45 5.99 -27.95
C THR A 193 43.30 6.10 -29.47
N TYR A 194 43.03 7.31 -29.99
CA TYR A 194 42.86 7.55 -31.43
C TYR A 194 44.18 7.86 -32.17
N GLN A 195 45.25 8.25 -31.46
CA GLN A 195 46.56 8.53 -32.06
C GLN A 195 47.52 7.32 -32.07
N ARG A 196 47.10 6.16 -31.54
CA ARG A 196 47.92 4.94 -31.42
C ARG A 196 47.54 3.82 -32.41
N THR A 197 46.68 4.12 -33.38
CA THR A 197 46.40 3.29 -34.57
C THR A 197 46.92 3.99 -35.80
#